data_AF-A0A4P6K4U0-F1
#
_entry.id   AF-A0A4P6K4U0-F1
#
_cell.length_a   1.000
_cell.length_b   1.000
_cell.length_c   1.000
_cell.angle_alpha   90.00
_cell.angle_beta   90.00
_cell.angle_gamma   90.00
#
_symmetry.space_group_name_H-M   'P 1'
#
loop_
_entity.id
_entity.type
_entity.pdbx_description
1 polymer ?
#
loop_
_entity_poly.entity_id
_entity_poly.type
_entity_poly.pdbx_seq_one_letter_code
_entity_poly.pdbx_strand_id
1 'polypeptide(L)'
;MAKRVNSHHSNRRYDWKEPEILSFVEFNLLVRQQVKEIIQSQEHIQRLCNQFSSSGEIGSDECDYLLTALHSIRIAICTFYRLFEEPGSLPAIVKPLYYPLLAELFASEMLIEKITQIARSFRLPGRLVSNTMVKQHFTLIHNLGELLETCENIKLFAQHMLDQACFQLLRKIK
;
A
#
# COMPACT_ATOMS: atom_id res chain seq x y z
N MET A 1 22.89 55.94 -30.17
CA MET A 1 21.81 55.92 -29.17
C MET A 1 20.78 54.84 -29.55
N ALA A 2 20.52 53.94 -28.61
CA ALA A 2 19.42 52.96 -28.48
C ALA A 2 19.07 52.01 -29.67
N LYS A 3 19.63 50.79 -29.62
CA LYS A 3 19.03 49.58 -30.24
C LYS A 3 17.79 49.20 -29.42
N ARG A 4 16.61 49.11 -30.05
CA ARG A 4 15.41 48.53 -29.44
C ARG A 4 15.59 47.02 -29.30
N VAL A 5 15.71 46.57 -28.06
CA VAL A 5 15.61 45.15 -27.71
C VAL A 5 14.13 44.80 -27.73
N ASN A 6 13.69 44.04 -28.74
CA ASN A 6 12.39 43.39 -28.72
C ASN A 6 12.45 42.29 -27.65
N SER A 7 11.89 42.55 -26.48
CA SER A 7 11.60 41.53 -25.48
C SER A 7 10.47 40.65 -26.01
N HIS A 8 10.82 39.52 -26.62
CA HIS A 8 9.91 38.39 -26.72
C HIS A 8 9.68 37.83 -25.31
N HIS A 9 8.76 38.43 -24.57
CA HIS A 9 8.12 37.76 -23.45
C HIS A 9 7.29 36.61 -24.03
N SER A 10 7.91 35.44 -24.12
CA SER A 10 7.19 34.20 -24.35
C SER A 10 6.26 33.99 -23.16
N ASN A 11 4.99 34.34 -23.34
CA ASN A 11 3.91 33.95 -22.46
C ASN A 11 3.71 32.44 -22.64
N ARG A 12 4.61 31.63 -22.04
CA ARG A 12 4.35 30.20 -21.84
C ARG A 12 3.23 30.13 -20.81
N ARG A 13 1.98 30.18 -21.28
CA ARG A 13 0.87 29.62 -20.53
C ARG A 13 1.25 28.16 -20.30
N TYR A 14 1.55 27.83 -19.06
CA TYR A 14 1.54 26.45 -18.64
C TYR A 14 0.11 25.97 -18.91
N ASP A 15 -0.07 25.14 -19.94
CA ASP A 15 -1.27 24.34 -20.11
C ASP A 15 -1.27 23.34 -18.94
N TRP A 16 -1.70 23.82 -17.78
CA TRP A 16 -2.11 22.96 -16.68
C TRP A 16 -3.34 22.23 -17.20
N LYS A 17 -3.14 21.03 -17.76
CA LYS A 17 -4.24 20.10 -17.96
C LYS A 17 -4.84 19.88 -16.57
N GLU A 18 -6.09 20.26 -16.40
CA GLU A 18 -6.83 19.90 -15.19
C GLU A 18 -6.75 18.39 -15.04
N PRO A 19 -6.43 17.87 -13.85
CA PRO A 19 -6.33 16.44 -13.64
C PRO A 19 -7.67 15.80 -13.99
N GLU A 20 -7.66 14.80 -14.87
CA GLU A 20 -8.87 14.08 -15.25
C GLU A 20 -9.48 13.45 -14.00
N ILE A 21 -10.71 13.86 -13.67
CA ILE A 21 -11.43 13.33 -12.52
C ILE A 21 -11.85 11.90 -12.85
N LEU A 22 -11.34 10.93 -12.09
CA LEU A 22 -11.75 9.54 -12.18
C LEU A 22 -13.25 9.43 -11.93
N SER A 23 -13.94 8.67 -12.79
CA SER A 23 -15.33 8.30 -12.49
C SER A 23 -15.38 7.42 -11.24
N PHE A 24 -16.53 7.43 -10.56
CA PHE A 24 -16.71 6.56 -9.39
C PHE A 24 -16.58 5.06 -9.75
N VAL A 25 -16.98 4.68 -10.97
CA VAL A 25 -16.87 3.29 -11.45
C VAL A 25 -15.40 2.89 -11.61
N GLU A 26 -14.59 3.72 -12.27
CA GLU A 26 -13.15 3.48 -12.42
C GLU A 26 -12.44 3.43 -11.07
N PHE A 27 -12.75 4.39 -10.19
CA PHE A 27 -12.21 4.42 -8.83
C PHE A 27 -12.55 3.14 -8.06
N ASN A 28 -13.81 2.70 -8.09
CA ASN A 28 -14.27 1.49 -7.41
C ASN A 28 -13.57 0.23 -7.95
N LEU A 29 -13.43 0.11 -9.27
CA LEU A 29 -12.70 -1.01 -9.89
C LEU A 29 -11.24 -1.04 -9.45
N LEU A 30 -10.56 0.10 -9.45
CA LEU A 30 -9.16 0.21 -9.03
C LEU A 30 -8.98 -0.16 -7.56
N VAL A 31 -9.81 0.39 -6.66
CA VAL A 31 -9.77 0.06 -5.23
C VAL A 31 -9.99 -1.44 -5.01
N ARG A 32 -11.01 -2.04 -5.64
CA ARG A 32 -11.30 -3.48 -5.51
C ARG A 32 -10.15 -4.35 -6.03
N GLN A 33 -9.53 -3.94 -7.13
CA GLN A 33 -8.37 -4.65 -7.66
C GLN A 33 -7.20 -4.62 -6.68
N GLN A 34 -6.85 -3.45 -6.14
CA GLN A 34 -5.72 -3.35 -5.21
C GLN A 34 -6.00 -4.08 -3.88
N VAL A 35 -7.24 -4.03 -3.36
CA VAL A 35 -7.63 -4.83 -2.19
C VAL A 35 -7.48 -6.32 -2.46
N LYS A 36 -7.85 -6.79 -3.66
CA LYS A 36 -7.70 -8.20 -4.03
C LYS A 36 -6.22 -8.63 -4.03
N GLU A 37 -5.32 -7.82 -4.60
CA GLU A 37 -3.87 -8.11 -4.60
C GLU A 37 -3.30 -8.19 -3.17
N ILE A 38 -3.75 -7.29 -2.28
CA ILE A 38 -3.38 -7.30 -0.87
C ILE A 38 -3.84 -8.59 -0.19
N ILE A 39 -5.11 -8.99 -0.37
CA ILE A 39 -5.67 -10.22 0.25
C ILE A 39 -4.94 -11.47 -0.25
N GLN A 40 -4.68 -11.58 -1.56
CA GLN A 40 -3.96 -12.73 -2.10
C GLN A 40 -2.55 -12.84 -1.51
N SER A 41 -1.86 -11.71 -1.35
CA SER A 41 -0.53 -11.67 -0.74
C SER A 41 -0.59 -11.95 0.77
N GLN A 42 -1.63 -11.47 1.46
CA GLN A 42 -1.92 -11.72 2.87
C GLN A 42 -2.10 -13.22 3.14
N GLU A 43 -2.82 -13.94 2.29
CA GLU A 43 -2.98 -15.39 2.40
C GLU A 43 -1.64 -16.14 2.33
N HIS A 44 -0.73 -15.68 1.46
CA HIS A 44 0.62 -16.24 1.38
C HIS A 44 1.44 -15.98 2.65
N ILE A 45 1.38 -14.74 3.15
CA ILE A 45 2.05 -14.36 4.40
C ILE A 45 1.50 -15.17 5.58
N GLN A 46 0.18 -15.40 5.65
CA GLN A 46 -0.43 -16.19 6.70
C GLN A 46 0.11 -17.63 6.73
N ARG A 47 0.27 -18.27 5.56
CA ARG A 47 0.85 -19.62 5.47
C ARG A 47 2.29 -19.65 5.99
N LEU A 48 3.10 -18.67 5.60
CA LEU A 48 4.50 -18.54 6.06
C LEU A 48 4.56 -18.27 7.57
N CYS A 49 3.68 -17.40 8.09
CA CYS A 49 3.60 -17.11 9.52
C CYS A 49 3.28 -18.37 10.35
N ASN A 50 2.34 -19.19 9.87
CA ASN A 50 2.00 -20.47 10.51
C ASN A 50 3.18 -21.46 10.47
N GLN A 51 3.92 -21.51 9.36
CA GLN A 51 5.13 -22.32 9.24
C GLN A 51 6.21 -21.85 10.22
N PHE A 52 6.55 -20.57 10.23
CA PHE A 52 7.56 -20.00 11.13
C PHE A 52 7.23 -20.20 12.61
N SER A 53 5.94 -20.22 12.95
CA SER A 53 5.47 -20.46 14.31
C SER A 53 5.55 -21.93 14.74
N SER A 54 5.62 -22.87 13.78
CA SER A 54 5.56 -24.32 14.04
C SER A 54 6.89 -25.06 13.82
N SER A 55 7.64 -24.73 12.76
CA SER A 55 8.90 -25.41 12.42
C SER A 55 10.13 -24.82 13.10
N GLY A 56 10.06 -23.60 13.64
CA GLY A 56 11.16 -22.93 14.32
C GLY A 56 12.28 -22.41 13.40
N GLU A 57 12.54 -23.09 12.29
CA GLU A 57 13.57 -22.75 11.33
C GLU A 57 13.01 -21.97 10.14
N ILE A 58 13.70 -20.88 9.78
CA ILE A 58 13.38 -20.02 8.64
C ILE A 58 14.51 -20.20 7.61
N GLY A 59 14.22 -20.91 6.52
CA GLY A 59 15.18 -21.09 5.43
C GLY A 59 15.22 -19.89 4.49
N SER A 60 16.19 -19.95 3.56
CA SER A 60 16.35 -18.90 2.54
C SER A 60 15.16 -18.85 1.59
N ASP A 61 14.60 -20.00 1.23
CA ASP A 61 13.49 -20.09 0.28
C ASP A 61 12.22 -19.47 0.87
N GLU A 62 11.93 -19.73 2.15
CA GLU A 62 10.80 -19.12 2.85
C GLU A 62 10.98 -17.61 2.99
N CYS A 63 12.21 -17.13 3.18
CA CYS A 63 12.49 -15.69 3.14
C CYS A 63 12.23 -15.09 1.76
N ASP A 64 12.57 -15.80 0.68
CA ASP A 64 12.32 -15.35 -0.69
C ASP A 64 10.82 -15.28 -1.01
N TYR A 65 10.06 -16.29 -0.58
CA TYR A 65 8.60 -16.26 -0.70
C TYR A 65 8.00 -15.11 0.12
N LEU A 66 8.48 -14.89 1.34
CA LEU A 66 8.03 -13.77 2.17
C LEU A 66 8.31 -12.42 1.49
N LEU A 67 9.54 -12.20 1.03
CA LEU A 67 9.94 -10.95 0.36
C LEU A 67 9.11 -10.68 -0.90
N THR A 68 8.77 -11.72 -1.65
CA THR A 68 7.91 -11.62 -2.84
C THR A 68 6.48 -11.20 -2.47
N ALA A 69 5.91 -11.80 -1.42
CA ALA A 69 4.58 -11.44 -0.93
C ALA A 69 4.55 -9.99 -0.40
N LEU A 70 5.56 -9.58 0.38
CA LEU A 70 5.70 -8.20 0.87
C LEU A 70 5.84 -7.19 -0.27
N HIS A 71 6.59 -7.53 -1.32
CA HIS A 71 6.73 -6.68 -2.49
C HIS A 71 5.39 -6.48 -3.22
N SER A 72 4.59 -7.53 -3.34
CA SER A 72 3.27 -7.49 -3.96
C SER A 72 2.32 -6.55 -3.20
N ILE A 73 2.29 -6.64 -1.86
CA ILE A 73 1.52 -5.70 -1.02
C ILE A 73 2.03 -4.27 -1.21
N ARG A 74 3.35 -4.05 -1.23
CA ARG A 74 3.94 -2.72 -1.43
C ARG A 74 3.54 -2.12 -2.79
N ILE A 75 3.49 -2.89 -3.87
CA ILE A 75 3.01 -2.40 -5.18
C ILE A 75 1.55 -1.91 -5.08
N ALA A 76 0.69 -2.67 -4.41
CA ALA A 76 -0.70 -2.27 -4.22
C ALA A 76 -0.82 -0.99 -3.37
N ILE A 77 -0.05 -0.88 -2.28
CA ILE A 77 0.03 0.33 -1.45
C ILE A 77 0.50 1.54 -2.27
N CYS A 78 1.57 1.41 -3.04
CA CYS A 78 2.06 2.50 -3.90
C CYS A 78 1.00 2.92 -4.94
N THR A 79 0.20 1.96 -5.43
CA THR A 79 -0.90 2.27 -6.35
C THR A 79 -1.99 3.06 -5.65
N PHE A 80 -2.36 2.71 -4.41
CA PHE A 80 -3.26 3.54 -3.60
C PHE A 80 -2.73 4.96 -3.36
N TYR A 81 -1.45 5.11 -3.00
CA TYR A 81 -0.88 6.43 -2.83
C TYR A 81 -0.97 7.27 -4.09
N ARG A 82 -0.65 6.71 -5.26
CA ARG A 82 -0.82 7.41 -6.55
C ARG A 82 -2.27 7.82 -6.81
N LEU A 83 -3.24 7.01 -6.41
CA LEU A 83 -4.66 7.38 -6.51
C LEU A 83 -4.99 8.58 -5.59
N PHE A 84 -4.32 8.70 -4.45
CA PHE A 84 -4.57 9.74 -3.45
C PHE A 84 -3.64 10.96 -3.56
N GLU A 85 -2.56 10.89 -4.34
CA GLU A 85 -1.56 11.96 -4.55
C GLU A 85 -2.20 13.22 -5.14
N GLU A 86 -3.23 13.05 -5.96
CA GLU A 86 -4.01 14.15 -6.52
C GLU A 86 -5.45 14.06 -6.02
N PRO A 87 -5.77 14.54 -4.79
CA PRO A 87 -7.15 14.48 -4.30
C PRO A 87 -8.14 15.13 -5.27
N GLY A 88 -7.70 16.12 -6.05
CA GLY A 88 -8.46 16.76 -7.13
C GLY A 88 -9.07 15.79 -8.14
N SER A 89 -8.35 14.71 -8.50
CA SER A 89 -8.78 13.69 -9.46
C SER A 89 -9.72 12.63 -8.85
N LEU A 90 -9.88 12.60 -7.53
CA LEU A 90 -10.81 11.69 -6.87
C LEU A 90 -12.26 12.12 -7.08
N PRO A 91 -13.20 11.17 -7.18
CA PRO A 91 -14.63 11.46 -7.10
C PRO A 91 -14.94 12.31 -5.87
N ALA A 92 -15.69 13.40 -6.03
CA ALA A 92 -15.96 14.37 -4.96
C ALA A 92 -16.57 13.72 -3.69
N ILE A 93 -17.28 12.61 -3.89
CA ILE A 93 -17.96 11.84 -2.86
C ILE A 93 -17.02 10.97 -2.00
N VAL A 94 -15.83 10.68 -2.52
CA VAL A 94 -14.78 9.88 -1.88
C VAL A 94 -13.78 10.74 -1.13
N LYS A 95 -13.56 12.00 -1.56
CA LYS A 95 -12.62 12.95 -0.95
C LYS A 95 -12.67 13.01 0.59
N PRO A 96 -13.83 13.01 1.27
CA PRO A 96 -13.84 13.09 2.73
C PRO A 96 -13.61 11.73 3.43
N LEU A 97 -13.52 10.62 2.69
CA LEU A 97 -13.63 9.26 3.22
C LEU A 97 -12.32 8.46 3.19
N TYR A 98 -11.30 8.89 2.45
CA TYR A 98 -10.11 8.08 2.19
C TYR A 98 -9.03 8.13 3.30
N TYR A 99 -9.12 9.08 4.24
CA TYR A 99 -8.09 9.25 5.28
C TYR A 99 -7.87 8.03 6.18
N PRO A 100 -8.91 7.33 6.68
CA PRO A 100 -8.70 6.11 7.47
C PRO A 100 -7.95 5.02 6.68
N LEU A 101 -8.30 4.85 5.40
CA LEU A 101 -7.60 3.92 4.51
C LEU A 101 -6.13 4.33 4.31
N LEU A 102 -5.86 5.62 4.13
CA LEU A 102 -4.49 6.14 4.00
C LEU A 102 -3.63 5.85 5.25
N ALA A 103 -4.21 5.97 6.44
CA ALA A 103 -3.51 5.70 7.70
C ALA A 103 -3.06 4.22 7.79
N GLU A 104 -3.95 3.28 7.43
CA GLU A 104 -3.62 1.84 7.44
C GLU A 104 -2.61 1.46 6.36
N LEU A 105 -2.68 2.09 5.18
CA LEU A 105 -1.68 1.91 4.12
C LEU A 105 -0.28 2.33 4.58
N PHE A 106 -0.19 3.46 5.31
CA PHE A 106 1.06 3.93 5.89
C PHE A 106 1.58 3.00 7.00
N ALA A 107 0.71 2.55 7.90
CA ALA A 107 1.09 1.57 8.93
C ALA A 107 1.65 0.28 8.31
N SER A 108 0.99 -0.22 7.27
CA SER A 108 1.40 -1.42 6.52
C SER A 108 2.77 -1.22 5.85
N GLU A 109 3.03 -0.07 5.23
CA GLU A 109 4.31 0.24 4.60
C GLU A 109 5.47 0.22 5.60
N MET A 110 5.28 0.82 6.77
CA MET A 110 6.27 0.83 7.85
C MET A 110 6.55 -0.59 8.37
N LEU A 111 5.52 -1.43 8.47
CA LEU A 111 5.68 -2.84 8.85
C LEU A 111 6.44 -3.63 7.78
N ILE A 112 6.09 -3.45 6.50
CA ILE A 112 6.76 -4.11 5.37
C ILE A 112 8.27 -3.81 5.39
N GLU A 113 8.67 -2.57 5.65
CA GLU A 113 10.09 -2.21 5.74
C GLU A 113 10.80 -2.97 6.87
N LYS A 114 10.23 -2.96 8.09
CA LYS A 114 10.78 -3.67 9.24
C LYS A 114 10.92 -5.17 8.97
N ILE A 115 9.86 -5.79 8.45
CA ILE A 115 9.83 -7.23 8.13
C ILE A 115 10.87 -7.56 7.06
N THR A 116 10.97 -6.73 6.01
CA THR A 116 11.95 -6.91 4.93
C THR A 116 13.38 -6.92 5.47
N GLN A 117 13.71 -6.00 6.39
CA GLN A 117 15.05 -5.94 7.00
C GLN A 117 15.35 -7.21 7.81
N ILE A 118 14.38 -7.68 8.60
CA ILE A 118 14.53 -8.88 9.42
C ILE A 118 14.66 -10.13 8.53
N ALA A 119 13.80 -10.30 7.52
CA ALA A 119 13.81 -11.42 6.58
C ALA A 119 15.11 -11.51 5.78
N ARG A 120 15.65 -10.36 5.32
CA ARG A 120 16.96 -10.32 4.66
C ARG A 120 18.10 -10.79 5.56
N SER A 121 17.95 -10.60 6.87
CA SER A 121 18.91 -11.14 7.81
C SER A 121 18.93 -12.68 7.69
N PHE A 122 17.79 -13.35 7.77
CA PHE A 122 17.70 -14.81 7.74
C PHE A 122 18.27 -15.47 6.47
N ARG A 123 18.42 -14.74 5.35
CA ARG A 123 19.02 -15.24 4.09
C ARG A 123 20.54 -15.42 4.10
N LEU A 124 21.28 -14.89 5.09
CA LEU A 124 22.75 -14.95 5.05
C LEU A 124 23.28 -16.36 5.44
N PRO A 125 24.14 -16.99 4.61
CA PRO A 125 24.67 -18.33 4.89
C PRO A 125 25.61 -18.34 6.12
N GLY A 126 25.65 -19.49 6.81
CA GLY A 126 26.58 -19.73 7.93
C GLY A 126 26.15 -19.18 9.30
N ARG A 127 24.84 -18.96 9.50
CA ARG A 127 24.32 -18.43 10.77
C ARG A 127 24.26 -19.51 11.85
N LEU A 128 24.99 -19.28 12.93
CA LEU A 128 24.83 -20.01 14.18
C LEU A 128 23.59 -19.49 14.92
N VAL A 129 22.82 -20.40 15.52
CA VAL A 129 21.69 -20.03 16.41
C VAL A 129 22.24 -19.18 17.55
N SER A 130 21.74 -17.96 17.67
CA SER A 130 22.12 -17.01 18.73
C SER A 130 20.87 -16.44 19.39
N ASN A 131 21.01 -15.92 20.62
CA ASN A 131 19.91 -15.23 21.31
C ASN A 131 19.36 -14.06 20.48
N THR A 132 20.18 -13.42 19.64
CA THR A 132 19.74 -12.37 18.73
C THR A 132 18.82 -12.92 17.64
N MET A 133 19.13 -14.09 17.07
CA MET A 133 18.31 -14.74 16.05
C MET A 133 16.95 -15.16 16.59
N VAL A 134 16.92 -15.73 17.80
CA VAL A 134 15.67 -16.10 18.47
C VAL A 134 14.79 -14.87 18.69
N LYS A 135 15.37 -13.75 19.16
CA LYS A 135 14.63 -12.49 19.32
C LYS A 135 14.10 -11.97 17.97
N GLN A 136 14.94 -11.97 16.94
CA GLN A 136 14.53 -11.54 15.59
C GLN A 136 13.41 -12.41 15.01
N HIS A 137 13.40 -13.70 15.31
CA HIS A 137 12.34 -14.62 14.89
C HIS A 137 11.00 -14.27 15.56
N PHE A 138 10.98 -14.06 16.87
CA PHE A 138 9.77 -13.60 17.57
C PHE A 138 9.30 -12.23 17.06
N THR A 139 10.23 -11.28 16.85
CA THR A 139 9.90 -9.97 16.28
C THR A 139 9.35 -10.10 14.86
N LEU A 140 9.88 -11.02 14.05
CA LEU A 140 9.36 -11.29 12.71
C LEU A 140 7.91 -11.77 12.78
N ILE A 141 7.63 -12.81 13.58
CA ILE A 141 6.28 -13.36 13.71
C ILE A 141 5.30 -12.29 14.22
N HIS A 142 5.70 -11.52 15.23
CA HIS A 142 4.89 -10.43 15.75
C HIS A 142 4.54 -9.39 14.67
N ASN A 143 5.55 -8.88 13.96
CA ASN A 143 5.34 -7.88 12.90
C ASN A 143 4.52 -8.46 11.73
N LEU A 144 4.67 -9.74 11.41
CA LEU A 144 3.82 -10.41 10.42
C LEU A 144 2.36 -10.45 10.89
N GLY A 145 2.11 -10.72 12.18
CA GLY A 145 0.79 -10.64 12.79
C GLY A 145 0.16 -9.26 12.64
N GLU A 146 0.89 -8.20 13.00
CA GLU A 146 0.44 -6.81 12.83
C GLU A 146 0.19 -6.47 11.35
N LEU A 147 1.02 -6.96 10.43
CA LEU A 147 0.83 -6.74 9.00
C LEU A 147 -0.46 -7.42 8.49
N LEU A 148 -0.76 -8.63 8.97
CA LEU A 148 -1.97 -9.36 8.60
C LEU A 148 -3.22 -8.62 9.10
N GLU A 149 -3.18 -8.04 10.30
CA GLU A 149 -4.27 -7.23 10.86
C GLU A 149 -4.48 -5.93 10.05
N THR A 150 -3.41 -5.19 9.78
CA THR A 150 -3.48 -3.96 8.97
C THR A 150 -3.97 -4.22 7.54
N CYS A 151 -3.63 -5.36 6.93
CA CYS A 151 -4.19 -5.76 5.64
C CYS A 151 -5.71 -6.00 5.69
N GLU A 152 -6.22 -6.61 6.76
CA GLU A 152 -7.67 -6.77 6.95
C GLU A 152 -8.35 -5.42 7.19
N ASN A 153 -7.72 -4.52 7.96
CA ASN A 153 -8.22 -3.16 8.14
C ASN A 153 -8.30 -2.39 6.82
N ILE A 154 -7.28 -2.48 5.97
CA ILE A 154 -7.29 -1.87 4.61
C ILE A 154 -8.52 -2.33 3.84
N LYS A 155 -8.79 -3.63 3.81
CA LYS A 155 -9.98 -4.20 3.14
C LYS A 155 -11.28 -3.64 3.73
N LEU A 156 -11.41 -3.60 5.06
CA LEU A 156 -12.60 -3.10 5.73
C LEU A 156 -12.83 -1.60 5.46
N PHE A 157 -11.80 -0.77 5.57
CA PHE A 157 -11.90 0.67 5.32
C PHE A 157 -12.15 0.97 3.84
N ALA A 158 -11.53 0.23 2.92
CA ALA A 158 -11.81 0.35 1.50
C ALA A 158 -13.27 0.02 1.18
N GLN A 159 -13.79 -1.08 1.73
CA GLN A 159 -15.19 -1.47 1.54
C GLN A 159 -16.15 -0.42 2.13
N HIS A 160 -15.91 0.03 3.36
CA HIS A 160 -16.71 1.05 4.02
C HIS A 160 -16.73 2.38 3.25
N MET A 161 -15.57 2.82 2.75
CA MET A 161 -15.45 4.01 1.91
C MET A 161 -16.31 3.90 0.65
N LEU A 162 -16.26 2.75 -0.04
CA LEU A 162 -17.05 2.50 -1.25
C LEU A 162 -18.56 2.46 -0.94
N ASP A 163 -18.97 1.83 0.15
CA ASP A 163 -20.38 1.74 0.56
C ASP A 163 -20.96 3.11 0.92
N GLN A 164 -20.21 3.92 1.66
CA GLN A 164 -20.60 5.29 1.98
C GLN A 164 -20.70 6.16 0.72
N ALA A 165 -19.75 6.03 -0.21
CA ALA A 165 -19.79 6.74 -1.48
C ALA A 165 -21.01 6.32 -2.32
N CYS A 166 -21.29 5.01 -2.43
CA CYS A 166 -22.50 4.50 -3.09
C CYS A 166 -23.78 5.07 -2.47
N PHE A 167 -23.89 5.05 -1.14
CA PHE A 167 -25.07 5.56 -0.43
C PHE A 167 -25.30 7.05 -0.70
N GLN A 168 -24.23 7.86 -0.69
CA GLN A 168 -24.33 9.28 -1.00
C GLN A 168 -24.72 9.54 -2.47
N LEU A 169 -24.30 8.69 -3.42
CA LEU A 169 -24.72 8.79 -4.83
C LEU A 169 -26.21 8.51 -4.97
N LEU A 170 -26.70 7.44 -4.33
CA LEU A 170 -28.12 7.07 -4.36
C LEU A 170 -29.03 8.15 -3.75
N ARG A 171 -28.56 8.87 -2.73
CA ARG A 171 -29.31 9.99 -2.13
C ARG A 171 -29.43 11.22 -3.03
N LYS A 172 -28.49 11.43 -3.97
CA LYS A 172 -28.53 12.56 -4.91
C LYS A 172 -29.48 12.34 -6.10
N ILE A 173 -29.94 11.11 -6.30
CA ILE A 173 -30.85 10.71 -7.39
C ILE A 173 -32.33 10.80 -6.95
N LYS A 174 -32.60 11.01 -5.65
CA LYS A 174 -33.94 11.26 -5.09
C LYS A 174 -34.17 12.76 -4.90
#